data_AF-A0A1W1CF07-F1
#
_entry.id   AF-A0A1W1CF07-F1
#
_cell.length_a   1.000
_cell.length_b   1.000
_cell.length_c   1.000
_cell.angle_alpha   90.00
_cell.angle_beta   90.00
_cell.angle_gamma   90.00
#
_symmetry.space_group_name_H-M   'P 1'
#
loop_
_entity.id
_entity.type
_entity.pdbx_description
1 polymer ?
#
loop_
_entity_poly.entity_id
_entity_poly.type
_entity_poly.pdbx_seq_one_letter_code
_entity_poly.pdbx_strand_id
1 'polypeptide(L)' 'MKKKTFEEKLLYSKELLDKLMDQEITLEESVKIYEEGLKNIKEAQKLIEDAQLKIKIIEKDMIDSSKSDE' A
#
# COMPACT_ATOMS: atom_id res chain seq x y z
N MET A 1 -2.51 -18.20 -0.97
CA MET A 1 -3.24 -17.01 -0.46
C MET A 1 -3.14 -15.89 -1.49
N LYS A 2 -4.26 -15.22 -1.81
CA LYS A 2 -4.30 -14.10 -2.78
C LYS A 2 -3.67 -12.86 -2.14
N LYS A 3 -2.76 -12.17 -2.84
CA LYS A 3 -2.23 -10.88 -2.37
C LYS A 3 -3.38 -9.86 -2.33
N LYS A 4 -3.51 -9.13 -1.23
CA LYS A 4 -4.48 -8.03 -1.10
C LYS A 4 -4.10 -6.88 -2.03
N THR A 5 -5.11 -6.22 -2.59
CA THR A 5 -5.03 -5.01 -3.40
C THR A 5 -4.72 -3.78 -2.55
N PHE A 6 -4.42 -2.65 -3.19
CA PHE A 6 -4.20 -1.38 -2.50
C PHE A 6 -5.47 -0.94 -1.76
N GLU A 7 -6.63 -1.05 -2.42
CA GLU A 7 -7.93 -0.66 -1.91
C GLU A 7 -8.34 -1.49 -0.68
N GLU A 8 -8.14 -2.81 -0.74
CA GLU A 8 -8.39 -3.70 0.40
C GLU A 8 -7.49 -3.37 1.59
N LYS A 9 -6.23 -2.99 1.34
CA LYS A 9 -5.31 -2.55 2.39
C LYS A 9 -5.75 -1.22 2.96
N LEU A 10 -6.11 -0.25 2.13
CA LEU A 10 -6.56 1.05 2.59
C LEU A 10 -7.84 0.93 3.44
N LEU A 11 -8.79 0.09 3.02
CA LEU A 11 -9.99 -0.21 3.79
C LEU A 11 -9.65 -0.80 5.15
N TYR A 12 -8.77 -1.81 5.18
CA TYR A 12 -8.35 -2.43 6.43
C TYR A 12 -7.63 -1.45 7.38
N SER A 13 -6.81 -0.54 6.84
CA SER A 13 -6.18 0.52 7.65
C SER A 13 -7.20 1.48 8.27
N LYS A 14 -8.31 1.77 7.58
CA LYS A 14 -9.41 2.56 8.14
C LYS A 14 -10.12 1.81 9.28
N GLU A 15 -10.40 0.53 9.08
CA GLU A 15 -11.01 -0.30 10.13
C GLU A 15 -10.14 -0.37 11.39
N LEU A 16 -8.81 -0.46 11.24
CA LEU A 16 -7.88 -0.41 12.37
C LEU A 16 -7.86 0.95 13.06
N LEU A 17 -7.95 2.05 12.30
CA LEU A 17 -8.08 3.39 12.87
C LEU A 17 -9.38 3.54 13.65
N ASP A 18 -10.49 3.04 13.14
CA ASP A 18 -11.79 3.09 13.82
C ASP A 18 -11.75 2.33 15.15
N LYS A 19 -11.06 1.18 15.20
CA LYS A 19 -10.84 0.43 16.45
C LYS A 19 -9.99 1.21 17.46
N LEU A 20 -9.02 2.01 17.02
CA LEU A 20 -8.23 2.87 17.92
C LEU A 20 -9.04 3.99 18.55
N MET A 21 -10.20 4.34 17.98
CA MET A 21 -11.11 5.34 18.54
C MET A 21 -12.09 4.76 19.57
N ASP A 22 -12.11 3.43 19.73
CA ASP A 22 -12.95 2.77 20.73
C ASP A 22 -12.51 3.19 22.15
N GLN A 23 -13.46 3.61 22.98
CA GLN A 23 -13.20 4.06 24.34
C GLN A 23 -12.91 2.91 25.30
N GLU A 24 -13.26 1.67 24.93
CA GLU A 24 -13.02 0.47 25.73
C GLU A 24 -11.70 -0.24 25.38
N ILE A 25 -10.95 0.25 24.38
CA ILE A 25 -9.70 -0.37 23.96
C ILE A 25 -8.64 -0.33 25.07
N THR A 26 -8.00 -1.47 25.32
CA THR A 26 -6.86 -1.52 26.25
C THR A 26 -5.60 -0.95 25.61
N LEU A 27 -4.65 -0.50 26.44
CA LEU A 27 -3.34 -0.04 25.95
C LEU A 27 -2.57 -1.12 25.18
N GLU A 28 -2.66 -2.38 25.60
CA GLU A 28 -1.98 -3.47 24.90
C GLU A 28 -2.58 -3.71 23.51
N GLU A 29 -3.91 -3.66 23.39
CA GLU A 29 -4.60 -3.80 22.10
C GLU A 29 -4.33 -2.60 21.19
N SER A 30 -4.28 -1.39 21.73
CA SER A 30 -4.01 -0.18 20.94
C SER A 30 -2.60 -0.21 20.32
N VAL A 31 -1.60 -0.70 21.06
CA VAL A 31 -0.24 -0.90 20.52
C VAL A 31 -0.24 -1.95 19.40
N LYS A 32 -0.91 -3.09 19.59
CA LYS A 32 -0.99 -4.14 18.55
C LYS A 32 -1.68 -3.65 17.27
N ILE A 33 -2.82 -2.97 17.41
CA ILE A 33 -3.57 -2.40 16.29
C ILE A 33 -2.74 -1.34 15.56
N TYR A 34 -2.00 -0.51 16.30
CA TYR A 34 -1.12 0.49 15.73
C TYR A 34 0.01 -0.13 14.90
N GLU A 35 0.71 -1.14 15.43
CA GLU A 35 1.75 -1.87 14.72
C GLU A 35 1.23 -2.54 13.45
N GLU A 36 0.05 -3.18 13.55
CA GLU A 36 -0.61 -3.81 12.41
C GLU A 36 -1.00 -2.78 11.34
N GLY A 37 -1.56 -1.65 11.76
CA GLY A 37 -1.95 -0.55 10.88
C GLY A 37 -0.74 0.00 10.12
N LEU A 38 0.38 0.24 10.81
CA LEU A 38 1.63 0.68 10.19
C LEU A 38 2.15 -0.33 9.17
N LYS A 39 2.14 -1.63 9.50
CA LYS A 39 2.56 -2.67 8.57
C LYS A 39 1.67 -2.66 7.32
N ASN A 40 0.35 -2.58 7.50
CA ASN A 40 -0.58 -2.60 6.38
C ASN A 40 -0.45 -1.37 5.47
N ILE A 41 -0.22 -0.18 6.03
CA ILE A 41 0.06 1.05 5.27
C ILE A 41 1.37 0.92 4.47
N LYS A 42 2.43 0.39 5.08
CA LYS A 42 3.71 0.15 4.38
C LYS A 42 3.53 -0.79 3.18
N GLU A 43 2.75 -1.85 3.35
CA GLU A 43 2.45 -2.77 2.26
C GLU A 43 1.60 -2.10 1.16
N ALA A 44 0.70 -1.19 1.51
CA ALA A 44 -0.07 -0.40 0.55
C ALA A 44 0.83 0.58 -0.23
N GLN A 45 1.75 1.28 0.46
CA GLN A 45 2.73 2.17 -0.17
C GLN A 45 3.60 1.41 -1.19
N LYS A 46 4.07 0.22 -0.84
CA LYS A 46 4.85 -0.63 -1.75
C LYS A 46 4.09 -0.96 -3.05
N LEU A 47 2.77 -1.18 -2.97
CA LEU A 47 1.97 -1.43 -4.18
C LEU A 47 1.95 -0.21 -5.12
N ILE A 48 1.90 1.00 -4.55
CA ILE A 48 1.99 2.24 -5.33
C ILE A 48 3.38 2.39 -5.95
N GLU A 49 4.44 2.19 -5.18
CA GLU A 49 5.83 2.26 -5.65
C GLU A 49 6.09 1.27 -6.80
N ASP A 50 5.63 0.03 -6.64
CA ASP A 50 5.73 -1.00 -7.68
C ASP A 50 4.96 -0.60 -8.95
N ALA A 51 3.78 0.02 -8.81
CA ALA A 51 3.00 0.50 -9.95
C ALA A 51 3.69 1.67 -10.68
N GLN A 52 4.23 2.63 -9.92
CA GLN A 52 5.01 3.75 -10.47
C GLN A 52 6.26 3.27 -11.21
N LEU A 53 6.96 2.27 -10.65
CA LEU A 53 8.13 1.68 -11.31
C LEU A 53 7.75 1.04 -12.64
N LYS A 54 6.64 0.30 -12.70
CA LYS A 54 6.15 -0.29 -13.96
C LYS A 54 5.82 0.75 -15.00
N ILE A 55 5.17 1.85 -14.61
CA ILE A 55 4.87 2.96 -15.52
C ILE A 55 6.17 3.53 -16.11
N LYS A 56 7.17 3.81 -15.25
CA LYS A 56 8.48 4.32 -15.71
C LYS A 56 9.20 3.37 -16.68
N ILE A 57 9.09 2.06 -16.46
CA ILE A 57 9.67 1.06 -17.37
C ILE A 57 8.97 1.12 -18.72
N ILE A 58 7.63 1.15 -18.74
CA ILE A 58 6.84 1.24 -19.99
C ILE A 58 7.18 2.53 -20.76
N GLU A 59 7.23 3.68 -20.07
CA GLU A 59 7.60 4.96 -20.67
C GLU A 59 9.01 4.91 -21.29
N LYS A 60 9.97 4.34 -20.58
CA LYS A 60 11.34 4.16 -21.08
C LYS A 60 11.38 3.25 -22.31
N ASP A 61 10.71 2.11 -22.26
CA ASP A 61 10.67 1.15 -23.37
C ASP A 61 10.04 1.76 -24.62
N MET A 62 8.99 2.59 -24.45
CA MET A 62 8.39 3.35 -25.57
C MET A 62 9.36 4.37 -26.17
N ILE A 63 10.10 5.10 -25.34
CA ILE A 63 11.12 6.07 -25.80
C ILE A 63 12.23 5.35 -26.57
N ASP A 64 12.75 4.25 -26.05
CA ASP A 64 13.85 3.51 -26.67
C ASP A 64 13.42 2.86 -28.00
N SER A 65 12.16 2.39 -28.08
CA SER A 65 11.58 1.89 -29.34
C SER A 65 11.50 2.98 -30.41
N SER A 66 11.12 4.21 -30.04
CA SER A 66 11.01 5.33 -30.99
C SER A 66 12.34 5.88 -31.52
N LYS A 67 13.48 5.57 -30.87
CA LYS A 67 14.83 5.99 -31.29
C LYS A 67 15.52 5.00 -32.23
N SER A 68 14.92 3.83 -32.46
CA SER A 68 15.51 2.75 -33.26
C SER A 68 15.23 2.90 -34.77
N ASP A 69 14.33 3.81 -35.14
CA ASP A 69 13.87 4.05 -36.51
C ASP A 69 14.45 5.34 -37.15
N GLU A 70 15.33 6.07 -36.45
CA GLU A 70 16.13 7.20 -36.98
C GLU A 70 17.60 6.81 -37.22
#